data_AF-A0A822CES8-F1
#
_entry.id   AF-A0A822CES8-F1
#
_cell.length_a   1.000
_cell.length_b   1.000
_cell.length_c   1.000
_cell.angle_alpha   90.00
_cell.angle_beta   90.00
_cell.angle_gamma   90.00
#
_symmetry.space_group_name_H-M   'P 1'
#
loop_
_entity.id
_entity.type
_entity.pdbx_description
1 polymer ?
#
loop_
_entity_poly.entity_id
_entity_poly.type
_entity_poly.pdbx_seq_one_letter_code
_entity_poly.pdbx_strand_id
1 'polypeptide(L)'
;SEEPLERVVLGDKLKTIKYGEKDKEYLNSDNDEEDLPTVDDDEMSKKTDAITKIPDRLLYLIIRVSRILCAKRDSIESLRKMNDQAEFEISRQIPLSDAFRRDYAHLVQWLAKLNEYLAKFIDEINNICREIVTDEQLLVVFNDTKFVCDRSQRLAQELVNKLNIPPMVINQGNLELITKLIALVVQMKEFSESEGSFLELHALDEANENFKKIYSSIIELLHSIENVLNDQHLFSIENFKYLYSNLHRELQKKC
;
A
#
# COMPACT_ATOMS: atom_id res chain seq x y z
N SER A 1 21.40 4.50 30.96
CA SER A 1 20.86 3.30 31.61
C SER A 1 19.72 3.72 32.50
N GLU A 2 18.49 3.75 31.97
CA GLU A 2 17.26 3.87 32.76
C GLU A 2 16.04 3.71 31.82
N GLU A 3 15.59 2.46 31.68
CA GLU A 3 14.18 2.07 31.58
C GLU A 3 13.93 1.19 32.82
N PRO A 4 12.75 1.17 33.50
CA PRO A 4 11.44 0.95 32.86
C PRO A 4 10.20 1.57 33.56
N LEU A 5 9.29 2.21 32.81
CA LEU A 5 7.96 2.62 33.31
C LEU A 5 6.77 2.24 32.41
N GLU A 6 7.00 1.61 31.25
CA GLU A 6 5.92 1.36 30.27
C GLU A 6 5.16 0.02 30.41
N ARG A 7 5.55 -0.88 31.32
CA ARG A 7 4.90 -2.20 31.42
C ARG A 7 3.66 -2.29 32.31
N VAL A 8 3.34 -1.29 33.13
CA VAL A 8 2.30 -1.45 34.16
C VAL A 8 0.92 -0.96 33.71
N VAL A 9 0.82 -0.02 32.75
CA VAL A 9 -0.47 0.62 32.44
C VAL A 9 -1.34 -0.19 31.46
N LEU A 10 -0.76 -1.14 30.72
CA LEU A 10 -1.48 -2.02 29.79
C LEU A 10 -2.20 -3.20 30.46
N GLY A 11 -1.83 -3.56 31.69
CA GLY A 11 -2.42 -4.70 32.41
C GLY A 11 -3.81 -4.42 32.98
N ASP A 12 -4.07 -3.17 33.39
CA ASP A 12 -5.25 -2.86 34.20
C ASP A 12 -6.47 -2.42 33.39
N LYS A 13 -6.29 -1.87 32.18
CA LYS A 13 -7.42 -1.54 31.30
C LYS A 13 -7.97 -2.73 30.49
N LEU A 14 -7.29 -3.88 30.56
CA LEU A 14 -7.70 -5.12 29.87
C LEU A 14 -8.57 -6.06 30.71
N LYS A 15 -8.81 -5.76 32.00
CA LYS A 15 -9.58 -6.63 32.90
C LYS A 15 -11.07 -6.29 33.01
N THR A 16 -11.53 -5.21 32.39
CA THR A 16 -12.93 -4.78 32.46
C THR A 16 -13.50 -4.54 31.07
N ILE A 17 -13.64 -5.61 30.29
CA ILE A 17 -14.62 -5.65 29.21
C ILE A 17 -15.57 -6.78 29.56
N LYS A 18 -16.73 -6.41 30.12
CA LYS A 18 -17.82 -7.35 30.37
C LYS A 18 -18.28 -7.88 29.01
N TYR A 19 -18.28 -9.21 28.88
CA TYR A 19 -18.97 -9.89 27.79
C TYR A 19 -20.43 -9.46 27.78
N GLY A 20 -20.92 -8.94 26.66
CA GLY A 20 -22.33 -8.69 26.44
C GLY A 20 -23.09 -10.02 26.39
N GLU A 21 -24.11 -10.13 27.24
CA GLU A 21 -24.99 -11.29 27.46
C GLU A 21 -25.91 -11.67 26.28
N LYS A 22 -25.46 -11.61 25.01
CA LYS A 22 -26.35 -11.86 23.86
C LYS A 22 -26.10 -13.10 23.01
N ASP A 23 -25.11 -13.94 23.34
CA ASP A 23 -24.80 -15.13 22.52
C ASP A 23 -25.07 -16.47 23.25
N LYS A 24 -26.08 -16.54 24.13
CA LYS A 24 -26.47 -17.78 24.86
C LYS A 24 -27.75 -18.46 24.35
N GLU A 25 -28.09 -18.27 23.08
CA GLU A 25 -29.31 -18.85 22.49
C GLU A 25 -29.01 -19.81 21.33
N TYR A 26 -27.97 -20.63 21.46
CA TYR A 26 -27.81 -21.85 20.66
C TYR A 26 -27.08 -22.86 21.54
N LEU A 27 -27.84 -23.64 22.31
CA LEU A 27 -27.51 -24.94 22.92
C LEU A 27 -28.49 -25.13 24.07
N ASN A 28 -29.70 -25.59 23.74
CA ASN A 28 -30.59 -26.36 24.61
C ASN A 28 -31.76 -26.88 23.78
N SER A 29 -31.61 -28.10 23.26
CA SER A 29 -32.73 -28.98 22.94
C SER A 29 -32.22 -30.40 23.20
N ASP A 30 -32.68 -30.96 24.31
CA ASP A 30 -32.41 -32.31 24.75
C ASP A 30 -32.99 -33.36 23.79
N ASN A 31 -32.22 -34.44 23.62
CA ASN A 31 -32.59 -35.83 23.36
C ASN A 31 -33.46 -36.17 22.15
N ASP A 32 -32.86 -36.87 21.19
CA ASP A 32 -33.32 -38.20 20.78
C ASP A 32 -32.09 -39.06 20.42
N GLU A 33 -31.97 -40.16 21.14
CA GLU A 33 -30.93 -41.18 21.08
C GLU A 33 -31.43 -42.27 20.13
N GLU A 34 -31.12 -42.20 18.83
CA GLU A 34 -31.37 -43.31 17.90
C GLU A 34 -30.40 -43.27 16.69
N ASP A 35 -29.71 -44.40 16.51
CA ASP A 35 -28.90 -44.86 15.37
C ASP A 35 -27.74 -43.99 14.85
N LEU A 36 -26.57 -44.17 15.48
CA LEU A 36 -25.27 -43.77 14.95
C LEU A 36 -24.92 -44.62 13.70
N PRO A 37 -24.72 -44.04 12.50
CA PRO A 37 -23.96 -44.69 11.47
C PRO A 37 -22.49 -44.69 11.91
N THR A 38 -21.87 -45.87 11.98
CA THR A 38 -20.41 -45.99 12.11
C THR A 38 -19.75 -45.33 10.90
N VAL A 39 -19.38 -44.06 11.06
CA VAL A 39 -18.52 -43.33 10.13
C VAL A 39 -17.08 -43.68 10.50
N ASP A 40 -16.35 -44.20 9.52
CA ASP A 40 -14.98 -44.68 9.64
C ASP A 40 -14.07 -43.70 10.40
N ASP A 41 -13.44 -44.18 11.48
CA ASP A 41 -12.52 -43.42 12.35
C ASP A 41 -11.34 -42.76 11.59
N ASP A 42 -11.08 -43.17 10.35
CA ASP A 42 -10.02 -42.64 9.49
C ASP A 42 -10.34 -41.27 8.86
N GLU A 43 -11.61 -40.86 8.77
CA GLU A 43 -11.98 -39.57 8.17
C GLU A 43 -11.99 -38.42 9.20
N MET A 44 -12.25 -38.74 10.47
CA MET A 44 -12.19 -37.77 11.57
C MET A 44 -10.74 -37.43 11.95
N SER A 45 -9.82 -38.40 11.85
CA SER A 45 -8.38 -38.18 12.10
C SER A 45 -7.73 -37.21 11.11
N LYS A 46 -8.13 -37.24 9.83
CA LYS A 46 -7.55 -36.34 8.80
C LYS A 46 -7.98 -34.88 8.95
N LYS A 47 -9.19 -34.62 9.47
CA LYS A 47 -9.67 -33.25 9.76
C LYS A 47 -9.00 -32.67 11.00
N THR A 48 -8.75 -33.49 12.02
CA THR A 48 -8.02 -33.06 13.23
C THR A 48 -6.53 -32.82 12.97
N ASP A 49 -5.94 -33.55 12.02
CA ASP A 49 -4.54 -33.37 11.59
C ASP A 49 -4.31 -32.09 10.78
N ALA A 50 -5.36 -31.57 10.11
CA ALA A 50 -5.31 -30.26 9.43
C ALA A 50 -5.42 -29.10 10.43
N ILE A 51 -6.23 -29.27 11.48
CA ILE A 51 -6.40 -28.26 12.56
C ILE A 51 -5.14 -28.17 13.43
N THR A 52 -4.39 -29.26 13.59
CA THR A 52 -3.12 -29.31 14.35
C THR A 52 -1.89 -28.83 13.56
N LYS A 53 -2.03 -28.46 12.28
CA LYS A 53 -0.94 -27.92 11.44
C LYS A 53 -0.94 -26.40 11.30
N ILE A 54 -1.86 -25.70 11.96
CA ILE A 54 -1.84 -24.23 12.00
C ILE A 54 -0.77 -23.82 13.02
N PRO A 55 0.28 -23.07 12.65
CA PRO A 55 1.30 -22.68 13.61
C PRO A 55 0.68 -21.88 14.76
N ASP A 56 1.00 -22.22 16.01
CA ASP A 56 0.49 -21.52 17.20
C ASP A 56 0.70 -20.00 17.12
N ARG A 57 1.78 -19.58 16.44
CA ARG A 57 2.10 -18.19 16.15
C ARG A 57 1.02 -17.50 15.29
N LEU A 58 0.49 -18.19 14.28
CA LEU A 58 -0.58 -17.67 13.42
C LEU A 58 -1.88 -17.49 14.22
N LEU A 59 -2.24 -18.48 15.03
CA LEU A 59 -3.42 -18.39 15.90
C LEU A 59 -3.32 -17.22 16.88
N TYR A 60 -2.15 -17.04 17.51
CA TYR A 60 -1.88 -15.91 18.38
C TYR A 60 -2.02 -14.56 17.66
N LEU A 61 -1.47 -14.44 16.45
CA LEU A 61 -1.55 -13.21 15.65
C LEU A 61 -2.98 -12.88 15.23
N ILE A 62 -3.75 -13.89 14.79
CA ILE A 62 -5.17 -13.71 14.44
C ILE A 62 -5.95 -13.18 15.65
N ILE A 63 -5.76 -13.77 16.84
CA ILE A 63 -6.41 -13.30 18.07
C ILE A 63 -6.01 -11.85 18.39
N ARG A 64 -4.74 -11.48 18.21
CA ARG A 64 -4.29 -10.08 18.42
C ARG A 64 -4.91 -9.12 17.41
N VAL A 65 -4.97 -9.49 16.14
CA VAL A 65 -5.60 -8.71 15.07
C VAL A 65 -7.08 -8.49 15.39
N SER A 66 -7.81 -9.54 15.74
CA SER A 66 -9.23 -9.43 16.14
C SER A 66 -9.42 -8.45 17.30
N ARG A 67 -8.56 -8.50 18.33
CA ARG A 67 -8.62 -7.56 19.46
C ARG A 67 -8.37 -6.11 19.05
N ILE A 68 -7.40 -5.87 18.17
CA ILE A 68 -7.08 -4.53 17.65
C ILE A 68 -8.21 -4.00 16.77
N LEU A 69 -8.81 -4.86 15.94
CA LEU A 69 -9.97 -4.51 15.14
C LEU A 69 -11.17 -4.12 16.01
N CYS A 70 -11.43 -4.84 17.11
CA CYS A 70 -12.44 -4.42 18.09
C CYS A 70 -12.12 -3.05 18.69
N ALA A 71 -10.89 -2.84 19.18
CA ALA A 71 -10.48 -1.56 19.75
C ALA A 71 -10.57 -0.40 18.73
N LYS A 72 -10.24 -0.65 17.46
CA LYS A 72 -10.36 0.31 16.36
C LYS A 72 -11.81 0.63 16.06
N ARG A 73 -12.70 -0.37 16.02
CA ARG A 73 -14.14 -0.18 15.84
C ARG A 73 -14.71 0.71 16.94
N ASP A 74 -14.39 0.42 18.19
CA ASP A 74 -14.89 1.20 19.33
C ASP A 74 -14.34 2.64 19.32
N SER A 75 -13.08 2.82 18.90
CA SER A 75 -12.46 4.15 18.73
C SER A 75 -13.11 4.95 17.58
N ILE A 76 -13.47 4.31 16.47
CA ILE A 76 -14.20 4.93 15.35
C ILE A 76 -15.60 5.35 15.80
N GLU A 77 -16.28 4.51 16.57
CA GLU A 77 -17.61 4.85 17.12
C GLU A 77 -17.51 6.05 18.06
N SER A 78 -16.48 6.11 18.91
CA SER A 78 -16.22 7.28 19.75
C SER A 78 -15.93 8.53 18.92
N LEU A 79 -15.15 8.42 17.84
CA LEU A 79 -14.83 9.54 16.97
C LEU A 79 -16.08 10.06 16.27
N ARG A 80 -16.97 9.17 15.84
CA ARG A 80 -18.27 9.52 15.27
C ARG A 80 -19.13 10.31 16.25
N LYS A 81 -19.24 9.85 17.51
CA LYS A 81 -19.96 10.57 18.57
C LYS A 81 -19.38 11.96 18.84
N MET A 82 -18.05 12.07 18.85
CA MET A 82 -17.39 13.37 18.99
C MET A 82 -17.65 14.28 17.80
N ASN A 83 -17.66 13.76 16.57
CA ASN A 83 -18.02 14.54 15.38
C ASN A 83 -19.47 15.03 15.44
N ASP A 84 -20.41 14.16 15.80
CA ASP A 84 -21.82 14.55 15.95
C ASP A 84 -21.97 15.66 16.99
N GLN A 85 -21.23 15.59 18.11
CA GLN A 85 -21.20 16.65 19.12
C GLN A 85 -20.56 17.94 18.59
N ALA A 86 -19.45 17.84 17.86
CA ALA A 86 -18.78 19.01 17.28
C ALA A 86 -19.69 19.71 16.26
N GLU A 87 -20.37 18.96 15.39
CA GLU A 87 -21.35 19.49 14.44
C GLU A 87 -22.49 20.20 15.16
N PHE A 88 -23.00 19.62 16.26
CA PHE A 88 -24.03 20.24 17.09
C PHE A 88 -23.55 21.56 17.71
N GLU A 89 -22.35 21.60 18.31
CA GLU A 89 -21.79 22.82 18.93
C GLU A 89 -21.51 23.91 17.88
N ILE A 90 -20.94 23.54 16.73
CA ILE A 90 -20.67 24.44 15.61
C ILE A 90 -21.97 25.03 15.05
N SER A 91 -23.03 24.23 14.90
CA SER A 91 -24.34 24.70 14.42
C SER A 91 -24.95 25.78 15.32
N ARG A 92 -24.60 25.77 16.61
CA ARG A 92 -25.03 26.73 17.62
C ARG A 92 -24.04 27.88 17.82
N GLN A 93 -23.00 27.96 16.99
CA GLN A 93 -21.91 28.93 17.08
C GLN A 93 -21.19 28.89 18.45
N ILE A 94 -21.20 27.72 19.10
CA ILE A 94 -20.48 27.49 20.36
C ILE A 94 -19.04 27.11 20.00
N PRO A 95 -18.02 27.81 20.52
CA PRO A 95 -16.64 27.43 20.27
C PRO A 95 -16.29 26.12 20.98
N LEU A 96 -15.65 25.20 20.26
CA LEU A 96 -15.20 23.91 20.80
C LEU A 96 -14.18 24.12 21.93
N SER A 97 -14.37 23.42 23.04
CA SER A 97 -13.48 23.48 24.20
C SER A 97 -12.07 22.94 23.89
N ASP A 98 -11.05 23.48 24.56
CA ASP A 98 -9.67 22.96 24.51
C ASP A 98 -9.55 21.54 25.05
N ALA A 99 -10.43 21.13 25.95
CA ALA A 99 -10.48 19.73 26.41
C ALA A 99 -10.96 18.82 25.26
N PHE A 100 -12.04 19.20 24.59
CA PHE A 100 -12.58 18.46 23.44
C PHE A 100 -11.55 18.31 22.31
N ARG A 101 -10.87 19.40 21.95
CA ARG A 101 -9.81 19.38 20.92
C ARG A 101 -8.65 18.45 21.27
N ARG A 102 -8.25 18.42 22.55
CA ARG A 102 -7.20 17.51 23.04
C ARG A 102 -7.64 16.05 22.98
N ASP A 103 -8.83 15.75 23.47
CA ASP A 103 -9.36 14.38 23.47
C ASP A 103 -9.55 13.86 22.03
N TYR A 104 -10.01 14.73 21.14
CA TYR A 104 -10.16 14.42 19.71
C TYR A 104 -8.79 14.13 19.07
N ALA A 105 -7.79 14.97 19.32
CA ALA A 105 -6.43 14.75 18.80
C ALA A 105 -5.81 13.45 19.34
N HIS A 106 -6.00 13.15 20.63
CA HIS A 106 -5.55 11.89 21.22
C HIS A 106 -6.23 10.68 20.60
N LEU A 107 -7.54 10.74 20.34
CA LEU A 107 -8.29 9.66 19.70
C LEU A 107 -7.83 9.41 18.26
N VAL A 108 -7.63 10.47 17.48
CA VAL A 108 -7.10 10.38 16.12
C VAL A 108 -5.67 9.80 16.12
N GLN A 109 -4.82 10.24 17.05
CA GLN A 109 -3.47 9.69 17.19
C GLN A 109 -3.48 8.22 17.61
N TRP A 110 -4.41 7.84 18.49
CA TRP A 110 -4.60 6.45 18.90
C TRP A 110 -5.05 5.57 17.73
N LEU A 111 -5.99 6.05 16.90
CA LEU A 111 -6.40 5.37 15.67
C LEU A 111 -5.24 5.19 14.68
N ALA A 112 -4.37 6.19 14.53
CA ALA A 112 -3.17 6.06 13.70
C ALA A 112 -2.23 4.96 14.22
N LYS A 113 -2.01 4.89 15.54
CA LYS A 113 -1.22 3.80 16.16
C LYS A 113 -1.86 2.43 15.97
N LEU A 114 -3.18 2.31 16.12
CA LEU A 114 -3.88 1.04 15.87
C LEU A 114 -3.73 0.58 14.42
N ASN A 115 -3.75 1.51 13.45
CA ASN A 115 -3.49 1.18 12.04
C ASN A 115 -2.06 0.69 11.83
N GLU A 116 -1.06 1.33 12.46
CA GLU A 116 0.34 0.91 12.38
C GLU A 116 0.54 -0.50 12.97
N TYR A 117 -0.06 -0.78 14.13
CA TYR A 117 -0.01 -2.13 14.71
C TYR A 117 -0.72 -3.15 13.83
N LEU A 118 -1.89 -2.82 13.28
CA LEU A 118 -2.64 -3.70 12.41
C LEU A 118 -1.83 -4.07 11.16
N ALA A 119 -1.18 -3.09 10.53
CA ALA A 119 -0.29 -3.33 9.39
C ALA A 119 0.83 -4.31 9.75
N LYS A 120 1.55 -4.07 10.87
CA LYS A 120 2.61 -4.96 11.35
C LYS A 120 2.15 -6.40 11.58
N PHE A 121 0.98 -6.59 12.19
CA PHE A 121 0.46 -7.93 12.44
C PHE A 121 -0.03 -8.62 11.17
N ILE A 122 -0.60 -7.87 10.22
CA ILE A 122 -0.98 -8.40 8.91
C ILE A 122 0.27 -8.82 8.13
N ASP A 123 1.35 -8.04 8.14
CA ASP A 123 2.61 -8.41 7.50
C ASP A 123 3.19 -9.70 8.09
N GLU A 124 3.13 -9.84 9.42
CA GLU A 124 3.60 -11.05 10.11
C GLU A 124 2.72 -12.28 9.76
N ILE A 125 1.41 -12.11 9.67
CA ILE A 125 0.48 -13.15 9.22
C ILE A 125 0.79 -13.54 7.78
N ASN A 126 0.97 -12.57 6.88
CA ASN A 126 1.28 -12.82 5.48
C ASN A 126 2.59 -13.58 5.30
N ASN A 127 3.62 -13.26 6.09
CA ASN A 127 4.88 -14.01 6.08
C ASN A 127 4.69 -15.47 6.50
N ILE A 128 3.93 -15.73 7.56
CA ILE A 128 3.64 -17.09 8.02
C ILE A 128 2.78 -17.84 6.99
N CYS A 129 1.78 -17.19 6.39
CA CYS A 129 0.97 -17.78 5.33
C CYS A 129 1.83 -18.14 4.11
N ARG A 130 2.78 -17.30 3.71
CA ARG A 130 3.75 -17.61 2.64
C ARG A 130 4.62 -18.83 2.96
N GLU A 131 4.99 -19.06 4.22
CA GLU A 131 5.77 -20.24 4.63
C GLU A 131 4.94 -21.53 4.59
N ILE A 132 3.63 -21.45 4.83
CA ILE A 132 2.73 -22.61 4.90
C ILE A 132 2.16 -22.98 3.52
N VAL A 133 1.95 -22.00 2.64
CA VAL A 133 1.30 -22.19 1.35
C VAL A 133 2.28 -22.82 0.36
N THR A 134 2.07 -24.10 0.04
CA THR A 134 2.80 -24.84 -1.00
C THR A 134 2.20 -24.68 -2.40
N ASP A 135 1.00 -24.10 -2.52
CA ASP A 135 0.31 -23.91 -3.79
C ASP A 135 0.67 -22.55 -4.41
N GLU A 136 1.33 -22.60 -5.56
CA GLU A 136 1.82 -21.44 -6.32
C GLU A 136 0.70 -20.46 -6.70
N GLN A 137 -0.55 -20.94 -6.83
CA GLN A 137 -1.71 -20.09 -7.12
C GLN A 137 -2.21 -19.33 -5.89
N LEU A 138 -2.13 -19.92 -4.70
CA LEU A 138 -2.51 -19.27 -3.45
C LEU A 138 -1.44 -18.26 -2.98
N LEU A 139 -0.17 -18.49 -3.31
CA LEU A 139 0.92 -17.54 -3.07
C LEU A 139 0.63 -16.16 -3.66
N VAL A 140 -0.03 -16.08 -4.82
CA VAL A 140 -0.42 -14.80 -5.46
C VAL A 140 -1.33 -13.95 -4.55
N VAL A 141 -2.21 -14.58 -3.77
CA VAL A 141 -3.15 -13.92 -2.85
C VAL A 141 -2.43 -13.38 -1.60
N PHE A 142 -1.32 -14.01 -1.20
CA PHE A 142 -0.53 -13.64 -0.02
C PHE A 142 0.71 -12.77 -0.34
N ASN A 143 0.98 -12.53 -1.62
CA ASN A 143 2.15 -11.77 -2.05
C ASN A 143 1.84 -10.27 -2.12
N ASP A 144 2.82 -9.47 -1.66
CA ASP A 144 2.85 -8.01 -1.80
C ASP A 144 2.67 -7.59 -3.28
N THR A 145 2.19 -6.36 -3.51
CA THR A 145 2.09 -5.75 -4.85
C THR A 145 3.36 -5.89 -5.68
N LYS A 146 4.50 -5.92 -5.01
CA LYS A 146 5.81 -6.18 -5.60
C LYS A 146 5.89 -7.46 -6.41
N PHE A 147 5.23 -8.55 -5.99
CA PHE A 147 5.23 -9.80 -6.76
C PHE A 147 4.47 -9.67 -8.07
N VAL A 148 3.32 -8.98 -8.05
CA VAL A 148 2.53 -8.67 -9.25
C VAL A 148 3.38 -7.81 -10.20
N CYS A 149 4.05 -6.79 -9.66
CA CYS A 149 4.98 -5.95 -10.40
C CYS A 149 6.18 -6.72 -11.00
N ASP A 150 6.81 -7.60 -10.23
CA ASP A 150 7.96 -8.38 -10.68
C ASP A 150 7.56 -9.45 -11.71
N ARG A 151 6.34 -10.01 -11.61
CA ARG A 151 5.78 -10.93 -12.61
C ARG A 151 5.52 -10.19 -13.93
N SER A 152 4.81 -9.07 -13.88
CA SER A 152 4.52 -8.29 -15.09
C SER A 152 5.78 -7.76 -15.74
N GLN A 153 6.79 -7.38 -14.94
CA GLN A 153 8.09 -6.92 -15.43
C GLN A 153 8.83 -8.05 -16.16
N ARG A 154 8.82 -9.28 -15.62
CA ARG A 154 9.40 -10.45 -16.30
C ARG A 154 8.70 -10.77 -17.61
N LEU A 155 7.36 -10.79 -17.61
CA LEU A 155 6.58 -11.03 -18.83
C LEU A 155 6.86 -9.95 -19.89
N ALA A 156 6.99 -8.70 -19.48
CA ALA A 156 7.36 -7.61 -20.37
C ALA A 156 8.76 -7.78 -20.96
N GLN A 157 9.76 -8.16 -20.16
CA GLN A 157 11.10 -8.45 -20.65
C GLN A 157 11.09 -9.60 -21.67
N GLU A 158 10.34 -10.67 -21.40
CA GLU A 158 10.19 -11.78 -22.34
C GLU A 158 9.52 -11.33 -23.65
N LEU A 159 8.48 -10.52 -23.59
CA LEU A 159 7.80 -9.97 -24.76
C LEU A 159 8.72 -9.07 -25.58
N VAL A 160 9.46 -8.17 -24.92
CA VAL A 160 10.45 -7.31 -25.59
C VAL A 160 11.53 -8.15 -26.26
N ASN A 161 12.07 -9.15 -25.56
CA ASN A 161 13.10 -10.02 -26.11
C ASN A 161 12.60 -10.86 -27.30
N LYS A 162 11.33 -11.29 -27.27
CA LYS A 162 10.70 -12.04 -28.37
C LYS A 162 10.37 -11.15 -29.57
N LEU A 163 9.98 -9.89 -29.35
CA LEU A 163 9.49 -8.98 -30.39
C LEU A 163 10.58 -8.06 -30.95
N ASN A 164 11.72 -7.91 -30.28
CA ASN A 164 12.86 -7.13 -30.75
C ASN A 164 13.67 -7.90 -31.81
N ILE A 165 12.98 -8.27 -32.89
CA ILE A 165 13.53 -8.92 -34.09
C ILE A 165 13.89 -7.82 -35.09
N PRO A 166 15.00 -7.92 -35.86
CA PRO A 166 15.51 -6.85 -36.69
C PRO A 166 14.48 -6.18 -37.63
N PRO A 167 14.55 -4.84 -37.82
CA PRO A 167 15.57 -3.92 -37.29
C PRO A 167 15.39 -3.63 -35.78
N MET A 168 16.45 -3.91 -35.02
CA MET A 168 16.41 -4.05 -33.56
C MET A 168 16.58 -2.68 -32.88
N VAL A 169 15.86 -2.44 -31.78
CA VAL A 169 16.11 -1.28 -30.92
C VAL A 169 17.42 -1.53 -30.18
N ILE A 170 18.45 -0.73 -30.46
CA ILE A 170 19.80 -0.87 -29.88
C ILE A 170 19.93 -0.05 -28.59
N ASN A 171 19.17 1.04 -28.47
CA ASN A 171 19.26 1.92 -27.32
C ASN A 171 18.66 1.25 -26.07
N GLN A 172 19.52 0.96 -25.09
CA GLN A 172 19.14 0.28 -23.85
C GLN A 172 18.11 1.06 -23.03
N GLY A 173 18.17 2.39 -23.02
CA GLY A 173 17.18 3.22 -22.31
C GLY A 173 15.80 3.16 -22.97
N ASN A 174 15.74 3.12 -24.30
CA ASN A 174 14.48 2.93 -25.02
C ASN A 174 13.92 1.52 -24.78
N LEU A 175 14.76 0.49 -24.76
CA LEU A 175 14.35 -0.87 -24.42
C LEU A 175 13.80 -0.97 -23.00
N GLU A 176 14.45 -0.31 -22.04
CA GLU A 176 13.98 -0.28 -20.65
C GLU A 176 12.62 0.43 -20.54
N LEU A 177 12.44 1.55 -21.24
CA LEU A 177 11.16 2.25 -21.29
C LEU A 177 10.06 1.40 -21.92
N ILE A 178 10.34 0.78 -23.07
CA ILE A 178 9.41 -0.12 -23.76
C ILE A 178 9.03 -1.29 -22.84
N THR A 179 9.99 -1.85 -22.13
CA THR A 179 9.76 -2.92 -21.15
C THR A 179 8.84 -2.44 -20.03
N LYS A 180 9.08 -1.26 -19.45
CA LYS A 180 8.23 -0.68 -18.41
C LYS A 180 6.80 -0.40 -18.90
N LEU A 181 6.65 0.08 -20.13
CA LEU A 181 5.35 0.30 -20.76
C LEU A 181 4.58 -1.01 -20.99
N ILE A 182 5.26 -2.05 -21.47
CA ILE A 182 4.64 -3.37 -21.66
C ILE A 182 4.27 -3.99 -20.31
N ALA A 183 5.10 -3.82 -19.27
CA ALA A 183 4.79 -4.28 -17.93
C ALA A 183 3.50 -3.63 -17.40
N LEU A 184 3.33 -2.33 -17.61
CA LEU A 184 2.12 -1.60 -17.25
C LEU A 184 0.90 -2.11 -18.03
N VAL A 185 1.03 -2.36 -19.32
CA VAL A 185 -0.07 -2.92 -20.15
C VAL A 185 -0.45 -4.33 -19.69
N VAL A 186 0.53 -5.16 -19.30
CA VAL A 186 0.27 -6.50 -18.74
C VAL A 186 -0.48 -6.39 -17.42
N GLN A 187 -0.08 -5.48 -16.53
CA GLN A 187 -0.78 -5.23 -15.25
C GLN A 187 -2.22 -4.73 -15.48
N MET A 188 -2.43 -3.81 -16.43
CA MET A 188 -3.77 -3.32 -16.77
C MET A 188 -4.66 -4.43 -17.32
N LYS A 189 -4.11 -5.31 -18.16
CA LYS A 189 -4.82 -6.47 -18.69
C LYS A 189 -5.22 -7.43 -17.57
N GLU A 190 -4.27 -7.82 -16.73
CA GLU A 190 -4.52 -8.73 -15.59
C GLU A 190 -5.58 -8.14 -14.64
N PHE A 191 -5.48 -6.85 -14.33
CA PHE A 191 -6.49 -6.14 -13.54
C PHE A 191 -7.88 -6.16 -14.20
N SER A 192 -7.97 -5.95 -15.52
CA SER A 192 -9.25 -5.97 -16.24
C SER A 192 -9.90 -7.35 -16.33
N GLU A 193 -9.10 -8.42 -16.28
CA GLU A 193 -9.55 -9.80 -16.30
C GLU A 193 -9.87 -10.31 -14.87
N SER A 194 -9.34 -9.65 -13.84
CA SER A 194 -9.65 -9.93 -12.44
C SER A 194 -10.98 -9.30 -12.02
N GLU A 195 -11.75 -9.98 -11.16
CA GLU A 195 -12.92 -9.39 -10.50
C GLU A 195 -12.52 -8.49 -9.31
N GLY A 196 -11.54 -7.61 -9.50
CA GLY A 196 -11.22 -6.54 -8.55
C GLY A 196 -10.35 -6.96 -7.37
N SER A 197 -9.21 -7.61 -7.62
CA SER A 197 -8.22 -7.79 -6.55
C SER A 197 -7.64 -6.44 -6.13
N PHE A 198 -7.79 -6.09 -4.85
CA PHE A 198 -7.18 -4.89 -4.26
C PHE A 198 -5.66 -4.83 -4.47
N LEU A 199 -5.00 -5.99 -4.52
CA LEU A 199 -3.56 -6.10 -4.77
C LEU A 199 -3.18 -5.67 -6.19
N GLU A 200 -3.98 -6.03 -7.19
CA GLU A 200 -3.76 -5.66 -8.59
C GLU A 200 -4.03 -4.17 -8.82
N LEU A 201 -5.03 -3.61 -8.12
CA LEU A 201 -5.30 -2.17 -8.12
C LEU A 201 -4.13 -1.37 -7.53
N HIS A 202 -3.58 -1.81 -6.39
CA HIS A 202 -2.45 -1.13 -5.77
C HIS A 202 -1.16 -1.30 -6.58
N ALA A 203 -0.93 -2.46 -7.22
CA ALA A 203 0.19 -2.66 -8.13
C ALA A 203 0.10 -1.73 -9.35
N LEU A 204 -1.11 -1.54 -9.89
CA LEU A 204 -1.37 -0.61 -10.98
C LEU A 204 -1.13 0.85 -10.56
N ASP A 205 -1.57 1.25 -9.36
CA ASP A 205 -1.36 2.60 -8.85
C ASP A 205 0.13 2.91 -8.65
N GLU A 206 0.89 1.94 -8.11
CA GLU A 206 2.34 2.03 -7.95
C GLU A 206 3.07 2.16 -9.31
N ALA A 207 2.66 1.37 -10.31
CA ALA A 207 3.22 1.47 -11.66
C ALA A 207 2.88 2.81 -12.35
N ASN A 208 1.68 3.33 -12.11
CA ASN A 208 1.24 4.64 -12.61
C ASN A 208 2.05 5.79 -11.99
N GLU A 209 2.32 5.74 -10.69
CA GLU A 209 3.18 6.71 -10.02
C GLU A 209 4.62 6.66 -10.55
N ASN A 210 5.14 5.47 -10.85
CA ASN A 210 6.44 5.34 -11.50
C ASN A 210 6.45 5.93 -12.92
N PHE A 211 5.36 5.76 -13.68
CA PHE A 211 5.20 6.40 -14.99
C PHE A 211 5.17 7.93 -14.89
N LYS A 212 4.41 8.48 -13.93
CA LYS A 212 4.38 9.94 -13.67
C LYS A 212 5.77 10.48 -13.36
N LYS A 213 6.55 9.80 -12.53
CA LYS A 213 7.94 10.21 -12.21
C LYS A 213 8.83 10.24 -13.45
N ILE A 214 8.72 9.23 -14.33
CA ILE A 214 9.46 9.21 -15.60
C ILE A 214 9.03 10.37 -16.49
N TYR A 215 7.73 10.63 -16.60
CA TYR A 215 7.20 11.75 -17.37
C TYR A 215 7.68 13.11 -16.85
N SER A 216 7.65 13.33 -15.54
CA SER A 216 8.21 14.52 -14.90
C SER A 216 9.71 14.68 -15.17
N SER A 217 10.49 13.58 -15.08
CA SER A 217 11.93 13.61 -15.37
C SER A 217 12.22 13.97 -16.84
N ILE A 218 11.39 13.49 -17.78
CA ILE A 218 11.52 13.83 -19.21
C ILE A 218 11.23 15.33 -19.43
N ILE A 219 10.19 15.87 -18.79
CA ILE A 219 9.86 17.30 -18.88
C ILE A 219 11.01 18.16 -18.34
N GLU A 220 11.59 17.79 -17.19
CA GLU A 220 12.74 18.50 -16.61
C GLU A 220 13.95 18.49 -17.55
N LEU A 221 14.26 17.34 -18.17
CA LEU A 221 15.34 17.23 -19.14
C LEU A 221 15.08 18.10 -20.40
N LEU A 222 13.84 18.11 -20.90
CA LEU A 222 13.46 18.96 -22.04
C LEU A 222 13.62 20.44 -21.71
N HIS A 223 13.17 20.86 -20.52
CA HIS A 223 13.32 22.25 -20.09
C HIS A 223 14.80 22.64 -19.92
N SER A 224 15.64 21.73 -19.40
CA SER A 224 17.09 21.95 -19.31
C SER A 224 17.74 22.10 -20.69
N ILE A 225 17.32 21.30 -21.69
CA ILE A 225 17.85 21.40 -23.06
C ILE A 225 17.43 22.73 -23.70
N GLU A 226 16.18 23.14 -23.52
CA GLU A 226 15.67 24.41 -24.02
C GLU A 226 16.43 25.61 -23.45
N ASN A 227 16.75 25.59 -22.15
CA ASN A 227 17.55 26.64 -21.50
C ASN A 227 18.98 26.71 -22.07
N VAL A 228 19.64 25.56 -22.26
CA VAL A 228 20.99 25.51 -22.84
C VAL A 228 21.02 26.03 -24.29
N LEU A 229 20.01 25.69 -25.09
CA LEU A 229 19.88 26.21 -26.45
C LEU A 229 19.68 27.74 -26.45
N ASN A 230 18.81 28.24 -25.58
CA ASN A 230 18.57 29.69 -25.45
C ASN A 230 19.84 30.44 -25.03
N ASP A 231 20.62 29.90 -24.09
CA ASP A 231 21.88 30.51 -23.65
C ASP A 231 22.94 30.53 -24.77
N GLN A 232 23.05 29.45 -25.56
CA GLN A 232 23.96 29.41 -26.72
C GLN A 232 23.56 30.41 -27.81
N HIS A 233 22.26 30.56 -28.06
CA HIS A 233 21.77 31.56 -29.01
C HIS A 233 22.02 32.98 -28.52
N LEU A 234 21.81 33.26 -27.23
CA LEU A 234 22.08 34.55 -26.62
C LEU A 234 23.58 34.91 -26.72
N PHE A 235 24.46 33.97 -26.38
CA PHE A 235 25.92 34.13 -26.50
C PHE A 235 26.35 34.41 -27.95
N SER A 236 25.76 33.72 -28.92
CA SER A 236 26.04 33.96 -30.36
C SER A 236 25.60 35.35 -30.81
N ILE A 237 24.45 35.84 -30.32
CA ILE A 237 23.94 37.18 -30.63
C ILE A 237 24.83 38.25 -30.01
N GLU A 238 25.27 38.08 -28.77
CA GLU A 238 26.18 39.03 -28.11
C GLU A 238 27.53 39.12 -28.81
N ASN A 239 28.10 37.98 -29.20
CA ASN A 239 29.33 37.95 -30.01
C ASN A 239 29.16 38.68 -31.34
N PHE A 240 28.03 38.49 -32.02
CA PHE A 240 27.74 39.19 -33.28
C PHE A 240 27.62 40.71 -33.07
N LYS A 241 26.92 41.14 -32.02
CA LYS A 241 26.83 42.56 -31.64
C LYS A 241 28.20 43.16 -31.38
N TYR A 242 29.06 42.46 -30.63
CA TYR A 242 30.42 42.89 -30.33
C TYR A 242 31.28 43.04 -31.60
N LEU A 243 31.25 42.05 -32.49
CA LEU A 243 31.95 42.10 -33.78
C LEU A 243 31.47 43.25 -34.64
N TYR A 244 30.16 43.48 -34.72
CA TYR A 244 29.57 44.58 -35.49
C TYR A 244 29.99 45.95 -34.92
N SER A 245 29.94 46.13 -33.60
CA SER A 245 30.38 47.36 -32.94
C SER A 245 31.87 47.65 -33.17
N ASN A 246 32.72 46.62 -33.15
CA ASN A 246 34.14 46.79 -33.45
C ASN A 246 34.39 47.14 -34.92
N LEU A 247 33.70 46.48 -35.85
CA LEU A 247 33.79 46.81 -37.28
C LEU A 247 33.33 48.25 -37.55
N HIS A 248 32.22 48.67 -36.94
CA HIS A 248 31.71 50.04 -37.05
C HIS A 248 32.72 51.07 -36.53
N ARG A 249 33.36 50.80 -35.38
CA ARG A 249 34.39 51.66 -34.80
C ARG A 249 35.64 51.75 -35.69
N GLU A 250 36.07 50.66 -36.31
CA GLU A 250 37.21 50.66 -37.23
C GLU A 250 36.91 51.38 -38.55
N LEU A 251 35.68 51.29 -39.06
CA LEU A 251 35.24 52.07 -40.22
C LEU A 251 35.22 53.58 -39.91
N GLN A 252 34.73 53.98 -38.73
CA GLN A 252 34.74 55.38 -38.31
C GLN A 252 36.15 55.98 -38.15
N LYS A 253 37.17 55.17 -37.83
CA LYS A 253 38.56 55.64 -37.75
C LYS A 253 39.23 55.82 -39.12
N LYS A 254 38.69 55.22 -40.17
CA LYS A 254 39.25 55.25 -41.54
C LYS A 254 38.61 56.32 -42.44
N CYS A 255 37.50 56.91 -42.03
CA CYS A 255 36.90 58.09 -42.66
C CYS A 255 37.36 59.37 -41.96
#